data_AF-L7CF78-F1
#
_entry.id   AF-L7CF78-F1
#
_cell.length_a   1.000
_cell.length_b   1.000
_cell.length_c   1.000
_cell.angle_alpha   90.00
_cell.angle_beta   90.00
_cell.angle_gamma   90.00
#
_symmetry.space_group_name_H-M   'P 1'
#
loop_
_entity.id
_entity.type
_entity.pdbx_description
1 polymer ?
#
loop_
_entity_poly.entity_id
_entity_poly.type
_entity_poly.pdbx_seq_one_letter_code
_entity_poly.pdbx_strand_id
1 'polypeptide(L)' 'MAFGSLREAEYQLTIADRLGYTDPDESKRLAGVADEAARVLAGLIKSLRKS' A
#
# COMPACT_ATOMS: atom_id res chain seq x y z
N MET A 1 -11.41 7.43 -3.91
CA MET A 1 -10.88 7.78 -2.57
C MET A 1 -9.94 6.69 -2.05
N ALA A 2 -10.35 5.43 -1.95
CA ALA A 2 -9.50 4.33 -1.42
C ALA A 2 -8.10 4.19 -2.05
N PHE A 3 -7.96 4.32 -3.38
CA PHE A 3 -6.65 4.18 -4.03
C PHE A 3 -5.68 5.30 -3.65
N GLY A 4 -6.19 6.53 -3.47
CA GLY A 4 -5.38 7.66 -3.01
C GLY A 4 -4.90 7.48 -1.57
N SER A 5 -5.80 7.06 -0.68
CA SER A 5 -5.45 6.76 0.72
C SER A 5 -4.42 5.63 0.84
N LEU A 6 -4.47 4.63 -0.04
CA LEU A 6 -3.47 3.56 -0.06
C LEU A 6 -2.08 4.07 -0.48
N ARG A 7 -2.01 4.96 -1.49
CA ARG A 7 -0.74 5.60 -1.89
C ARG A 7 -0.16 6.44 -0.76
N GLU A 8 -1.01 7.14 0.00
CA GLU A 8 -0.58 7.90 1.17
C GLU A 8 -0.05 6.99 2.28
N ALA A 9 -0.71 5.88 2.55
CA ALA A 9 -0.24 4.88 3.52
C ALA A 9 1.13 4.29 3.12
N GLU A 10 1.34 3.92 1.86
CA GLU A 10 2.63 3.46 1.34
C GLU A 10 3.75 4.50 1.52
N TYR A 11 3.42 5.77 1.28
CA TYR A 11 4.36 6.86 1.52
C TYR A 11 4.72 6.97 3.01
N GLN A 12 3.74 6.94 3.90
CA GLN A 12 3.97 6.97 5.35
C GLN A 12 4.80 5.78 5.84
N LEU A 13 4.53 4.57 5.34
CA LEU A 13 5.32 3.36 5.64
C LEU A 13 6.77 3.51 5.18
N THR A 14 6.99 4.07 4.00
CA THR A 14 8.34 4.35 3.48
C THR A 14 9.10 5.35 4.36
N ILE A 15 8.41 6.38 4.86
CA ILE A 15 9.02 7.35 5.77
C ILE A 15 9.32 6.72 7.14
N ALA A 16 8.40 5.93 7.68
CA ALA A 16 8.59 5.23 8.95
C ALA A 16 9.81 4.29 8.91
N ASP A 17 9.96 3.53 7.81
CA ASP A 17 11.11 2.66 7.58
C ASP A 17 12.42 3.45 7.54
N ARG A 18 12.47 4.54 6.75
CA ARG A 18 13.67 5.38 6.61
C ARG A 18 14.09 6.08 7.91
N LEU A 19 13.13 6.40 8.77
CA LEU A 19 13.39 7.02 10.06
C LEU A 19 13.68 6.00 11.17
N GLY A 20 13.63 4.70 10.87
CA GLY A 20 13.86 3.64 11.84
C GLY A 20 12.75 3.52 12.89
N TYR A 21 11.53 3.94 12.55
CA TYR A 21 10.35 3.83 13.42
C TYR A 21 9.66 2.47 13.34
N THR A 22 10.06 1.64 12.38
CA THR A 22 9.59 0.26 12.22
C THR A 22 10.78 -0.69 12.17
N ASP A 23 10.59 -1.89 12.70
CA ASP A 23 11.55 -2.98 12.54
C ASP A 23 11.68 -3.38 11.05
N PRO A 24 12.89 -3.70 10.54
CA PRO A 24 13.08 -3.99 9.12
C PRO A 24 12.21 -5.14 8.58
N ASP A 25 11.97 -6.19 9.37
CA ASP A 25 11.13 -7.32 8.95
C ASP A 25 9.66 -6.88 8.90
N GLU A 26 9.23 -6.05 9.84
CA GLU A 26 7.89 -5.47 9.87
C GLU A 26 7.68 -4.47 8.73
N SER A 27 8.65 -3.60 8.43
CA SER A 27 8.63 -2.69 7.27
C SER A 27 8.44 -3.47 5.96
N LYS A 28 9.19 -4.57 5.79
CA LYS A 28 9.09 -5.42 4.61
C LYS A 28 7.73 -6.11 4.51
N ARG A 29 7.19 -6.58 5.63
CA ARG A 29 5.85 -7.18 5.71
C ARG A 29 4.77 -6.16 5.34
N LEU A 30 4.80 -4.97 5.93
CA LEU A 30 3.84 -3.89 5.68
C LEU A 30 3.88 -3.42 4.23
N ALA A 31 5.07 -3.27 3.64
CA ALA A 31 5.24 -2.94 2.23
C ALA A 31 4.62 -4.01 1.31
N GLY A 32 4.80 -5.29 1.64
CA GLY A 32 4.19 -6.40 0.89
C GLY A 32 2.65 -6.38 0.93
N VAL A 33 2.06 -6.14 2.10
CA VAL A 33 0.60 -6.05 2.26
C VAL A 33 0.03 -4.83 1.53
N ALA A 34 0.71 -3.69 1.58
CA ALA A 34 0.28 -2.49 0.88
C ALA A 34 0.29 -2.67 -0.66
N ASP A 35 1.34 -3.30 -1.20
CA ASP A 35 1.43 -3.64 -2.63
C ASP A 35 0.32 -4.61 -3.07
N GLU A 36 0.04 -5.66 -2.28
CA GLU A 36 -1.03 -6.59 -2.57
C GLU A 36 -2.40 -5.89 -2.58
N ALA A 37 -2.68 -5.06 -1.57
CA ALA A 37 -3.89 -4.26 -1.51
C ALA A 37 -4.05 -3.36 -2.74
N ALA A 38 -2.95 -2.79 -3.24
CA ALA A 38 -2.97 -1.93 -4.43
C ALA A 38 -3.33 -2.70 -5.69
N ARG A 39 -2.75 -3.89 -5.87
CA ARG A 39 -3.05 -4.76 -7.01
C ARG A 39 -4.50 -5.22 -7.00
N VAL A 40 -5.02 -5.65 -5.84
CA VAL A 40 -6.41 -6.06 -5.69
C VAL A 40 -7.36 -4.90 -5.98
N LEU A 41 -7.10 -3.72 -5.39
CA LEU A 41 -7.95 -2.54 -5.59
C LEU A 41 -7.92 -2.05 -7.04
N ALA A 42 -6.76 -2.07 -7.70
CA ALA A 42 -6.63 -1.74 -9.12
C ALA A 42 -7.42 -2.72 -10.00
N GLY A 43 -7.34 -4.02 -9.70
CA GLY A 43 -8.10 -5.07 -10.36
C GLY A 43 -9.62 -4.86 -10.22
N LEU A 44 -10.08 -4.56 -9.01
CA LEU A 44 -11.49 -4.27 -8.73
C LEU A 44 -11.97 -3.02 -9.49
N ILE A 45 -11.24 -1.91 -9.43
CA ILE A 45 -11.58 -0.68 -10.16
C ILE A 45 -11.68 -0.97 -11.66
N LYS A 46 -10.75 -1.75 -12.21
CA LYS A 46 -10.76 -2.15 -13.63
C LYS A 46 -11.96 -3.02 -13.97
N SER A 47 -12.34 -3.95 -13.09
CA SER A 47 -13.53 -4.80 -13.24
C SER A 47 -14.81 -3.96 -13.27
N LEU A 48 -14.95 -3.02 -12.34
CA LEU A 48 -16.14 -2.17 -12.23
C LEU A 48 -16.28 -1.20 -13.41
N ARG A 49 -15.17 -0.72 -13.98
CA ARG A 49 -15.19 0.18 -15.16
C ARG A 49 -15.54 -0.51 -16.48
N LYS A 50 -15.50 -1.84 -16.51
CA LYS A 50 -15.86 -2.64 -17.71
C LYS A 50 -17.34 -3.06 -17.70
N SER A 51 -18.06 -2.76 -16.62
CA SER A 51 -19.48 -3.06 -16.46
C SER A 51 -20.36 -1.89 -16.89
#